data_AF-A0A7S0NWB0-F1
#
_entry.id   AF-A0A7S0NWB0-F1
#
_cell.length_a   1.000
_cell.length_b   1.000
_cell.length_c   1.000
_cell.angle_alpha   90.00
_cell.angle_beta   90.00
_cell.angle_gamma   90.00
#
_symmetry.space_group_name_H-M   'P 1'
#
loop_
_entity.id
_entity.type
_entity.pdbx_description
1 polymer ?
#
loop_
_entity_poly.entity_id
_entity_poly.type
_entity_poly.pdbx_seq_one_letter_code
_entity_poly.pdbx_strand_id
1 'polypeptide(L)'
;SVVEHRLTVPLDHSASGTALSGDTITLFVREMCLASKQSDEKLPYLLYLQGGPGFPAGRPAVPPGGWHKAALEKYRVLLLDQRGTGRSTAVTADSLAALGNPINQAAFLAHFRADAIVRDCELVRAHIAGGKRLTLLGQSFG
;
A
#
# COMPACT_ATOMS: atom_id res chain seq x y z
N SER A 1 13.38 -6.14 -12.52
CA SER A 1 13.08 -7.10 -11.46
C SER A 1 11.79 -6.70 -10.76
N VAL A 2 11.19 -7.65 -10.04
CA VAL A 2 10.00 -7.44 -9.22
C VAL A 2 10.28 -8.04 -7.85
N VAL A 3 10.06 -7.26 -6.79
CA VAL A 3 10.20 -7.67 -5.40
C VAL A 3 8.86 -7.47 -4.69
N GLU A 4 8.47 -8.42 -3.87
CA GLU A 4 7.23 -8.36 -3.10
C GLU A 4 7.55 -8.13 -1.61
N HIS A 5 6.98 -7.08 -1.06
CA HIS A 5 7.13 -6.70 0.35
C HIS A 5 5.84 -6.92 1.11
N ARG A 6 5.97 -7.25 2.39
CA ARG A 6 4.85 -7.28 3.34
C ARG A 6 5.25 -6.50 4.59
N LEU A 7 4.39 -5.57 5.00
CA LEU A 7 4.57 -4.84 6.26
C LEU A 7 3.40 -5.15 7.18
N THR A 8 3.72 -5.51 8.41
CA THR A 8 2.73 -5.55 9.50
C THR A 8 2.57 -4.13 10.04
N VAL A 9 1.36 -3.59 9.99
CA VAL A 9 1.04 -2.21 10.42
C VAL A 9 -0.15 -2.23 11.37
N PRO A 10 -0.33 -1.22 12.22
CA PRO A 10 -1.51 -1.17 13.09
C PRO A 10 -2.80 -1.06 12.25
N LEU A 11 -3.84 -1.75 12.70
CA LEU A 11 -5.20 -1.53 12.20
C LEU A 11 -5.61 -0.09 12.51
N ASP A 12 -5.52 0.33 13.77
CA ASP A 12 -5.79 1.69 14.19
C ASP A 12 -4.50 2.50 14.41
N HIS A 13 -4.33 3.55 13.60
CA HIS A 13 -3.23 4.49 13.73
C HIS A 13 -3.46 5.57 14.80
N SER A 14 -4.66 5.68 15.38
CA SER A 14 -4.99 6.66 16.42
C SER A 14 -4.51 6.24 17.81
N ALA A 15 -4.25 4.95 17.99
CA ALA A 15 -3.72 4.35 19.20
C ALA A 15 -2.31 4.87 19.52
N SER A 16 -2.23 5.99 20.22
CA SER A 16 -1.01 6.43 20.88
C SER A 16 -0.72 5.49 22.07
N GLY A 17 0.07 4.44 21.82
CA GLY A 17 0.82 3.69 22.84
C GLY A 17 0.05 2.85 23.86
N THR A 18 -1.27 2.94 23.99
CA THR A 18 -2.02 2.21 25.04
C THR A 18 -3.42 1.71 24.64
N ALA A 19 -3.77 1.67 23.35
CA ALA A 19 -5.07 1.09 22.96
C ALA A 19 -5.06 -0.44 23.13
N LEU A 20 -6.05 -0.97 23.83
CA LEU A 20 -6.21 -2.38 24.22
C LEU A 20 -6.55 -3.34 23.06
N SER A 21 -6.29 -3.00 21.80
CA SER A 21 -6.33 -3.97 20.70
C SER A 21 -5.12 -3.77 19.81
N GLY A 22 -4.04 -4.51 20.09
CA GLY A 22 -2.82 -4.61 19.27
C GLY A 22 -3.06 -5.28 17.91
N ASP A 23 -4.21 -5.03 17.29
CA ASP A 23 -4.62 -5.63 16.04
C ASP A 23 -3.80 -5.01 14.91
N THR A 24 -3.21 -5.89 14.11
CA THR A 24 -2.38 -5.51 12.99
C THR A 24 -2.99 -6.01 11.69
N ILE A 25 -2.77 -5.27 10.62
CA ILE A 25 -3.02 -5.72 9.25
C ILE A 25 -1.71 -5.89 8.51
N THR A 26 -1.74 -6.66 7.44
CA THR A 26 -0.61 -6.75 6.50
C THR A 26 -0.87 -5.80 5.35
N LEU A 27 0.13 -4.99 5.00
CA LEU A 27 0.21 -4.29 3.73
C LEU A 27 1.06 -5.07 2.76
N PHE A 28 0.64 -5.09 1.51
CA PHE A 28 1.37 -5.66 0.39
C PHE A 28 1.86 -4.56 -0.54
N VAL A 29 3.16 -4.55 -0.83
CA VAL A 29 3.76 -3.62 -1.79
C VAL A 29 4.57 -4.40 -2.81
N ARG A 30 4.35 -4.11 -4.09
CA ARG A 30 5.19 -4.62 -5.17
C ARG A 30 6.17 -3.54 -5.61
N GLU A 31 7.45 -3.80 -5.43
CA GLU A 31 8.53 -2.96 -5.93
C GLU A 31 8.95 -3.43 -7.32
N MET A 32 9.11 -2.48 -8.24
CA MET A 32 9.61 -2.72 -9.58
C MET A 32 10.78 -1.79 -9.87
N CYS A 33 11.81 -2.35 -10.51
CA CYS A 33 12.98 -1.62 -10.96
C CYS A 33 13.51 -2.25 -12.25
N LEU A 34 14.10 -1.46 -13.15
CA LEU A 34 14.88 -2.05 -14.25
C LEU A 34 16.06 -2.84 -13.67
N ALA A 35 16.35 -4.01 -14.26
CA ALA A 35 17.44 -4.88 -13.79
C ALA A 35 18.78 -4.15 -13.78
N SER A 36 19.04 -3.32 -14.80
CA SER A 36 20.24 -2.49 -14.92
C SER A 36 20.37 -1.39 -13.87
N LYS A 37 19.31 -1.09 -13.10
CA LYS A 37 19.27 0.00 -12.10
C LYS A 37 19.10 -0.50 -10.67
N GLN A 38 19.10 -1.81 -10.42
CA GLN A 38 18.85 -2.36 -9.09
C GLN A 38 19.86 -1.92 -8.03
N SER A 39 21.13 -1.78 -8.40
CA SER A 39 22.20 -1.32 -7.52
C SER A 39 22.30 0.21 -7.41
N ASP A 40 21.47 0.97 -8.15
CA ASP A 40 21.50 2.43 -8.08
C ASP A 40 20.74 2.93 -6.84
N GLU A 41 21.48 3.21 -5.78
CA GLU A 41 20.94 3.72 -4.52
C GLU A 41 20.39 5.16 -4.64
N LYS A 42 20.76 5.91 -5.68
CA LYS A 42 20.28 7.30 -5.89
C LYS A 42 18.95 7.33 -6.63
N LEU A 43 18.50 6.20 -7.18
CA LEU A 43 17.25 6.12 -7.92
C LEU A 43 16.06 6.47 -7.00
N PRO A 44 15.26 7.50 -7.32
CA PRO A 44 14.14 7.93 -6.49
C PRO A 44 12.99 6.92 -6.50
N TYR A 45 12.16 6.96 -5.47
CA TYR A 45 10.96 6.10 -5.37
C TYR A 45 9.72 6.82 -5.88
N LEU A 46 8.91 6.10 -6.65
CA LEU A 46 7.57 6.52 -7.06
C LEU A 46 6.54 5.56 -6.46
N LEU A 47 5.68 6.04 -5.58
CA LEU A 47 4.58 5.27 -5.01
C LEU A 47 3.31 5.55 -5.80
N TYR A 48 2.69 4.49 -6.32
CA TYR A 48 1.44 4.56 -7.06
C TYR A 48 0.24 4.26 -6.15
N LEU A 49 -0.76 5.14 -6.20
CA LEU A 49 -2.03 5.01 -5.50
C LEU A 49 -3.15 4.75 -6.51
N GLN A 50 -3.70 3.52 -6.44
CA GLN A 50 -4.77 3.08 -7.31
C GLN A 50 -6.09 3.78 -6.97
N GLY A 51 -6.84 4.16 -8.01
CA GLY A 51 -8.17 4.74 -7.89
C GLY A 51 -9.33 3.74 -7.88
N GLY A 52 -10.54 4.26 -7.63
CA GLY A 52 -11.75 3.48 -7.35
C GLY A 52 -11.56 2.73 -6.03
N PRO A 53 -12.01 3.24 -4.88
CA PRO A 53 -11.66 2.58 -3.62
C PRO A 53 -12.09 1.10 -3.66
N GLY A 54 -11.27 0.23 -3.08
CA GLY A 54 -11.51 -1.22 -3.08
C GLY A 54 -10.73 -2.02 -4.12
N PHE A 55 -9.99 -1.39 -5.05
CA PHE A 55 -9.13 -2.11 -5.99
C PHE A 55 -7.66 -2.18 -5.52
N PRO A 56 -6.99 -3.32 -5.71
CA PRO A 56 -5.54 -3.40 -5.54
C PRO A 56 -4.79 -2.73 -6.68
N ALA A 57 -3.51 -2.45 -6.47
CA ALA A 57 -2.68 -1.95 -7.55
C ALA A 57 -2.60 -2.99 -8.68
N GLY A 58 -2.78 -2.53 -9.91
CA GLY A 58 -2.79 -3.40 -11.09
C GLY A 58 -1.52 -4.25 -11.18
N ARG A 59 -1.67 -5.52 -11.57
CA ARG A 59 -0.50 -6.37 -11.82
C ARG A 59 0.27 -5.80 -13.03
N PRO A 60 1.59 -5.58 -12.91
CA PRO A 60 2.38 -5.08 -14.02
C PRO A 60 2.40 -6.08 -15.18
N ALA A 61 2.29 -5.57 -16.41
CA ALA A 61 2.54 -6.37 -17.60
C ALA A 61 4.04 -6.67 -17.77
N VAL A 62 4.35 -7.80 -18.40
CA VAL A 62 5.71 -8.17 -18.83
C VAL A 62 5.69 -8.40 -20.35
N PRO A 63 6.36 -7.57 -21.16
CA PRO A 63 7.17 -6.40 -20.77
C PRO A 63 6.32 -5.22 -20.23
N PRO A 64 6.91 -4.31 -19.43
CA PRO A 64 6.20 -3.13 -18.94
C PRO A 64 5.69 -2.25 -20.10
N GLY A 65 4.42 -1.87 -20.04
CA GLY A 65 3.76 -0.97 -20.98
C GLY A 65 3.23 0.31 -20.31
N GLY A 66 2.70 1.23 -21.12
CA GLY A 66 2.07 2.46 -20.66
C GLY A 66 2.99 3.33 -19.79
N TRP A 67 2.44 3.92 -18.73
CA TRP A 67 3.17 4.81 -17.84
C TRP A 67 4.29 4.09 -17.06
N HIS A 68 4.12 2.80 -16.74
CA HIS A 68 5.12 2.03 -16.01
C HIS A 68 6.46 1.98 -16.75
N LYS A 69 6.42 1.82 -18.09
CA LYS A 69 7.63 1.83 -18.93
C LYS A 69 8.41 3.14 -18.76
N ALA A 70 7.72 4.27 -18.82
CA ALA A 70 8.34 5.59 -18.67
C ALA A 70 8.81 5.85 -17.23
N ALA A 71 8.05 5.41 -16.22
CA ALA A 71 8.39 5.59 -14.82
C ALA A 71 9.62 4.76 -14.42
N LEU A 72 9.72 3.50 -14.86
CA LEU A 72 10.84 2.62 -14.55
C LEU A 72 12.18 3.11 -15.10
N GLU A 73 12.17 4.00 -16.09
CA GLU A 73 13.39 4.68 -16.54
C GLU A 73 13.95 5.68 -15.54
N LYS A 74 13.13 6.18 -14.62
CA LYS A 74 13.50 7.28 -13.71
C LYS A 74 13.35 6.91 -12.24
N TYR A 75 12.59 5.86 -11.92
CA TYR A 75 12.17 5.55 -10.56
C TYR A 75 12.24 4.06 -10.25
N ARG A 76 12.41 3.76 -8.95
CA ARG A 76 11.91 2.51 -8.36
C ARG A 76 10.42 2.69 -8.09
N VAL A 77 9.59 1.88 -8.72
CA VAL A 77 8.13 2.01 -8.63
C VAL A 77 7.59 1.10 -7.53
N LEU A 78 6.86 1.66 -6.58
CA LEU A 78 6.15 0.95 -5.52
C LEU A 78 4.65 0.93 -5.88
N LEU A 79 4.10 -0.26 -6.04
CA LEU A 79 2.68 -0.48 -6.22
C LEU A 79 2.10 -0.96 -4.89
N LEU A 80 1.37 -0.09 -4.20
CA LEU A 80 0.75 -0.39 -2.91
C LEU A 80 -0.67 -0.92 -3.14
N ASP A 81 -0.95 -2.13 -2.65
CA ASP A 81 -2.33 -2.52 -2.37
C ASP A 81 -2.74 -1.75 -1.11
N GLN A 82 -3.64 -0.78 -1.22
CA GLN A 82 -4.09 0.00 -0.08
C GLN A 82 -4.73 -0.92 0.97
N ARG A 83 -4.70 -0.53 2.26
CA ARG A 83 -5.31 -1.31 3.34
C ARG A 83 -6.72 -1.75 2.97
N GLY A 84 -7.04 -3.02 3.18
CA GLY A 84 -8.34 -3.59 2.86
C GLY A 84 -8.53 -4.01 1.41
N THR A 85 -7.53 -3.85 0.54
CA THR A 85 -7.60 -4.25 -0.88
C THR A 85 -6.55 -5.31 -1.24
N GLY A 86 -6.86 -6.13 -2.25
CA GLY A 86 -5.96 -7.16 -2.79
C GLY A 86 -5.30 -8.04 -1.73
N ARG A 87 -3.97 -7.92 -1.61
CA ARG A 87 -3.17 -8.72 -0.67
C ARG A 87 -2.90 -7.99 0.65
N SER A 88 -3.45 -6.79 0.82
CA SER A 88 -3.34 -5.99 2.05
C SER A 88 -4.53 -6.22 2.98
N THR A 89 -4.57 -7.39 3.62
CA THR A 89 -5.68 -7.82 4.52
C THR A 89 -7.04 -7.42 3.96
N ALA A 90 -7.43 -8.04 2.84
CA ALA A 90 -8.62 -7.64 2.10
C ALA A 90 -9.89 -7.70 2.96
N VAL A 91 -10.71 -6.65 2.86
CA VAL A 91 -12.04 -6.63 3.46
C VAL A 91 -13.02 -7.26 2.48
N THR A 92 -13.57 -8.41 2.86
CA THR A 92 -14.58 -9.17 2.11
C THR A 92 -15.91 -9.21 2.86
N ALA A 93 -16.99 -9.57 2.16
CA ALA A 93 -18.30 -9.76 2.77
C ALA A 93 -18.25 -10.76 3.93
N ASP A 94 -17.53 -11.88 3.76
CA ASP A 94 -17.35 -12.90 4.80
C ASP A 94 -16.57 -12.35 6.00
N SER A 95 -15.49 -11.59 5.76
CA SER A 95 -14.69 -11.00 6.84
C SER A 95 -15.49 -9.99 7.67
N LEU A 96 -16.38 -9.23 7.03
CA LEU A 96 -17.26 -8.27 7.71
C LEU A 96 -18.39 -8.98 8.44
N ALA A 97 -18.98 -10.02 7.85
CA ALA A 97 -20.01 -10.82 8.50
C ALA A 97 -19.50 -11.46 9.80
N ALA A 98 -18.24 -11.89 9.83
CA ALA A 98 -17.60 -12.45 11.02
C ALA A 98 -17.49 -11.45 12.20
N LEU A 99 -17.55 -10.14 11.94
CA LEU A 99 -17.54 -9.10 13.00
C LEU A 99 -18.89 -8.97 13.72
N GLY A 100 -19.93 -9.66 13.23
CA GLY A 100 -21.25 -9.70 13.83
C GLY A 100 -22.09 -8.47 13.45
N ASN A 101 -22.36 -7.61 14.42
CA ASN A 101 -23.35 -6.55 14.25
C ASN A 101 -22.82 -5.33 13.42
N PRO A 102 -23.72 -4.51 12.84
CA PRO A 102 -23.32 -3.35 12.03
C PRO A 102 -22.48 -2.30 12.75
N ILE A 103 -22.60 -2.15 14.08
CA ILE A 103 -21.80 -1.19 14.85
C ILE A 103 -20.34 -1.63 14.85
N ASN A 104 -20.07 -2.91 15.08
CA ASN A 104 -18.72 -3.48 15.02
C ASN A 104 -18.13 -3.37 13.60
N GLN A 105 -18.93 -3.66 12.58
CA GLN A 105 -18.51 -3.53 11.18
C GLN A 105 -18.14 -2.08 10.83
N ALA A 106 -18.97 -1.11 11.23
CA ALA A 106 -18.72 0.31 10.98
C ALA A 106 -17.46 0.80 11.72
N ALA A 107 -17.28 0.40 12.98
CA ALA A 107 -16.09 0.73 13.76
C ALA A 107 -14.82 0.17 13.10
N PHE A 108 -14.85 -1.09 12.65
CA PHE A 108 -13.74 -1.70 11.92
C PHE A 108 -13.43 -0.98 10.61
N LEU A 109 -14.46 -0.70 9.80
CA LEU A 109 -14.33 -0.02 8.50
C LEU A 109 -13.82 1.42 8.62
N ALA A 110 -14.04 2.09 9.76
CA ALA A 110 -13.51 3.43 10.01
C ALA A 110 -11.98 3.48 9.95
N HIS A 111 -11.29 2.36 10.21
CA HIS A 111 -9.83 2.27 10.12
C HIS A 111 -9.31 2.13 8.67
N PHE A 112 -10.18 1.99 7.66
CA PHE A 112 -9.78 1.80 6.25
C PHE A 112 -9.86 3.07 5.40
N ARG A 113 -9.96 4.24 6.06
CA ARG A 113 -10.10 5.54 5.41
C ARG A 113 -8.77 6.10 4.86
N ALA A 114 -8.89 7.13 4.03
CA ALA A 114 -7.76 7.83 3.42
C ALA A 114 -6.68 8.30 4.40
N ASP A 115 -7.05 8.79 5.59
CA ASP A 115 -6.08 9.22 6.60
C ASP A 115 -5.21 8.06 7.12
N ALA A 116 -5.78 6.86 7.19
CA ALA A 116 -5.03 5.65 7.52
C ALA A 116 -4.15 5.18 6.36
N ILE A 117 -4.62 5.29 5.12
CA ILE A 117 -3.82 5.03 3.91
C ILE A 117 -2.61 5.96 3.82
N VAL A 118 -2.75 7.25 4.16
CA VAL A 118 -1.62 8.19 4.21
C VAL A 118 -0.56 7.76 5.22
N ARG A 119 -0.98 7.31 6.41
CA ARG A 119 -0.06 6.80 7.44
C ARG A 119 0.63 5.51 7.02
N ASP A 120 -0.07 4.65 6.27
CA ASP A 120 0.54 3.47 5.64
C ASP A 120 1.62 3.84 4.62
N CYS A 121 1.38 4.86 3.79
CA CYS A 121 2.39 5.36 2.85
C CYS A 121 3.67 5.85 3.56
N GLU A 122 3.54 6.47 4.74
CA GLU A 122 4.69 6.87 5.56
C GLU A 122 5.43 5.65 6.15
N LEU A 123 4.72 4.60 6.57
CA LEU A 123 5.34 3.35 6.99
C LEU A 123 6.06 2.67 5.82
N VAL A 124 5.47 2.65 4.62
CA VAL A 124 6.11 2.17 3.40
C VAL A 124 7.36 2.98 3.07
N ARG A 125 7.29 4.31 3.19
CA ARG A 125 8.46 5.19 3.00
C ARG A 125 9.59 4.84 3.96
N ALA A 126 9.27 4.68 5.24
CA ALA A 126 10.25 4.39 6.27
C ALA A 126 10.93 3.03 6.04
N HIS A 127 10.15 1.97 5.76
CA HIS A 127 10.65 0.59 5.76
C HIS A 127 11.15 0.10 4.39
N ILE A 128 10.52 0.52 3.28
CA ILE A 128 10.90 0.07 1.93
C ILE A 128 11.82 1.08 1.25
N ALA A 129 11.48 2.37 1.34
CA ALA A 129 12.28 3.43 0.71
C ALA A 129 13.44 3.92 1.60
N GLY A 130 13.67 3.31 2.77
CA GLY A 130 14.72 3.71 3.71
C GLY A 130 14.59 5.15 4.17
N GLY A 131 13.35 5.65 4.30
CA GLY A 131 13.07 7.04 4.66
C GLY A 131 13.29 8.06 3.54
N LYS A 132 13.68 7.66 2.33
CA LYS A 132 13.83 8.58 1.19
C LYS A 132 12.48 9.17 0.79
N ARG A 133 12.51 10.37 0.20
CA ARG A 133 11.29 11.04 -0.30
C ARG A 133 10.59 10.17 -1.35
N LEU A 134 9.26 10.11 -1.26
CA LEU A 134 8.42 9.50 -2.29
C LEU A 134 7.94 10.57 -3.28
N THR A 135 8.00 10.24 -4.56
CA THR A 135 7.14 10.87 -5.58
C THR A 135 5.83 10.10 -5.60
N LEU A 136 4.70 10.81 -5.55
CA LEU A 136 3.38 10.18 -5.60
C LEU A 136 2.80 10.25 -7.01
N LEU A 137 2.18 9.16 -7.45
CA LEU A 137 1.34 9.11 -8.64
C LEU A 137 -0.02 8.54 -8.24
N GLY A 138 -1.04 9.39 -8.21
CA GLY A 138 -2.42 9.01 -7.94
C GLY A 138 -3.22 8.86 -9.24
N GLN A 139 -4.16 7.93 -9.24
CA GLN A 139 -5.20 7.84 -10.26
C GLN A 139 -6.56 7.96 -9.57
N SER A 140 -7.44 8.85 -10.04
CA SER A 140 -8.82 8.98 -9.54
C SER A 140 -8.87 9.23 -8.02
N PHE A 141 -9.34 8.28 -7.20
CA PHE A 141 -9.35 8.40 -5.72
C PHE A 141 -7.95 8.49 -5.10
N GLY A 142 -6.96 7.87 -5.76
CA GLY A 142 -5.58 7.80 -5.28
C GLY A 142 -4.79 9.08 -5.44
#